data_AF-J0CVY4-F1
#
_entry.id   AF-J0CVY4-F1
#
_cell.length_a   1.000
_cell.length_b   1.000
_cell.length_c   1.000
_cell.angle_alpha   90.00
_cell.angle_beta   90.00
_cell.angle_gamma   90.00
#
_symmetry.space_group_name_H-M   'P 1'
#
loop_
_entity.id
_entity.type
_entity.pdbx_description
1 polymer ?
#
loop_
_entity_poly.entity_id
_entity_poly.type
_entity_poly.pdbx_seq_one_letter_code
_entity_poly.pdbx_strand_id
1 'polypeptide(L)'
;MLSELLSAIFPTVQAEEAKEDPPQDEEASDEGGAEDEEEEPEDRHPAIREACQESKQCASATQHFKHCQEKVEAGEGAKGETCVEELCTSGITGSVDPLTLSPIQPNYSPKCAAPKLFAELK
;
A
#
# COMPACT_ATOMS: atom_id res chain seq x y z
N MET A 1 19.14 20.72 -30.37
CA MET A 1 18.13 21.78 -30.15
C MET A 1 17.05 21.35 -29.14
N LEU A 2 16.45 20.16 -29.23
CA LEU A 2 15.49 19.68 -28.20
C LEU A 2 16.15 19.24 -26.88
N SER A 3 17.37 18.71 -26.93
CA SER A 3 18.13 18.24 -25.75
C SER A 3 18.46 19.37 -24.75
N GLU A 4 18.66 20.59 -25.26
CA GLU A 4 18.96 21.78 -24.46
C GLU A 4 17.72 22.25 -23.68
N LEU A 5 16.52 22.07 -24.24
CA LEU A 5 15.27 22.52 -23.63
C LEU A 5 14.83 21.61 -22.48
N LEU A 6 15.08 20.29 -22.61
CA LEU A 6 14.77 19.31 -21.56
C LEU A 6 15.68 19.46 -20.34
N SER A 7 16.94 19.86 -20.53
CA SER A 7 17.88 20.10 -19.42
C SER A 7 17.55 21.34 -18.58
N ALA A 8 16.81 22.31 -19.13
CA ALA A 8 16.39 23.51 -18.40
C ALA A 8 15.12 23.30 -17.54
N ILE A 9 14.30 22.30 -17.88
CA ILE A 9 13.04 21.99 -17.19
C ILE A 9 13.26 20.99 -16.05
N PHE A 10 14.26 20.12 -16.18
CA PHE A 10 14.60 19.13 -15.16
C PHE A 10 16.05 19.37 -14.71
N PRO A 11 16.29 19.94 -13.51
CA PRO A 11 17.63 20.03 -12.97
C PRO A 11 18.16 18.61 -12.76
N THR A 12 19.03 18.16 -13.66
CA THR A 12 19.70 16.87 -13.54
C THR A 12 20.79 17.00 -12.49
N VAL A 13 20.62 16.38 -11.32
CA VAL A 13 21.73 16.21 -10.38
C VAL A 13 22.62 15.09 -10.95
N GLN A 14 23.86 15.43 -11.31
CA GLN A 14 24.88 14.43 -11.65
C GLN A 14 25.38 13.86 -10.32
N ALA A 15 25.07 12.59 -10.04
CA ALA A 15 25.84 11.84 -9.06
C ALA A 15 27.19 11.53 -9.72
N GLU A 16 28.28 12.05 -9.15
CA GLU A 16 29.61 11.80 -9.66
C GLU A 16 29.89 10.29 -9.62
N GLU A 17 30.08 9.70 -10.79
CA GLU A 17 30.41 8.28 -10.96
C GLU A 17 31.79 8.03 -10.35
N ALA A 18 31.80 7.50 -9.13
CA ALA A 18 33.00 7.01 -8.48
C ALA A 18 33.54 5.84 -9.31
N LYS A 19 34.68 6.10 -9.93
CA LYS A 19 35.49 5.21 -10.74
C LYS A 19 35.64 3.81 -10.11
N GLU A 20 35.29 2.82 -10.92
CA GLU A 20 35.37 1.37 -10.72
C GLU A 20 36.80 0.87 -10.42
N ASP A 21 36.92 -0.08 -9.47
CA ASP A 21 38.03 -1.04 -9.36
C ASP A 21 37.48 -2.34 -8.68
N PRO A 22 37.54 -3.53 -9.32
CA PRO A 22 37.16 -4.81 -8.71
C PRO A 22 38.41 -5.70 -8.43
N PRO A 23 38.27 -6.88 -7.80
CA PRO A 23 37.71 -7.21 -6.49
C PRO A 23 38.82 -7.74 -5.54
N GLN A 24 38.62 -7.73 -4.22
CA GLN A 24 39.43 -8.56 -3.31
C GLN A 24 38.50 -9.53 -2.57
N ASP A 25 38.58 -10.77 -3.03
CA ASP A 25 38.05 -11.98 -2.45
C ASP A 25 38.87 -12.30 -1.19
N GLU A 26 38.24 -12.26 -0.01
CA GLU A 26 38.69 -13.04 1.14
C GLU A 26 37.55 -13.97 1.55
N GLU A 27 37.80 -15.26 1.32
CA GLU A 27 36.97 -16.37 1.75
C GLU A 27 36.77 -16.43 3.28
N ALA A 28 35.61 -16.97 3.63
CA ALA A 28 35.36 -17.84 4.77
C ALA A 28 35.43 -17.23 6.18
N SER A 29 34.25 -16.84 6.67
CA SER A 29 33.84 -17.19 8.03
C SER A 29 32.45 -17.82 7.98
N ASP A 30 32.44 -19.14 7.80
CA ASP A 30 31.35 -20.01 8.23
C ASP A 30 31.37 -20.04 9.76
N GLU A 31 30.51 -19.25 10.40
CA GLU A 31 29.96 -19.61 11.71
C GLU A 31 28.45 -19.45 11.60
N GLY A 32 27.76 -20.60 11.60
CA GLY A 32 26.32 -20.67 11.66
C GLY A 32 25.77 -19.88 12.84
N GLY A 33 25.17 -18.74 12.55
CA GLY A 33 24.07 -18.24 13.34
C GLY A 33 22.86 -19.09 12.97
N ALA A 34 22.37 -19.89 13.92
CA ALA A 34 20.99 -20.28 13.87
C ALA A 34 20.18 -19.00 13.65
N GLU A 35 19.51 -18.89 12.49
CA GLU A 35 18.38 -17.97 12.38
C GLU A 35 17.37 -18.47 13.42
N ASP A 36 17.44 -17.86 14.60
CA ASP A 36 16.32 -17.76 15.50
C ASP A 36 15.23 -17.10 14.64
N GLU A 37 14.36 -17.92 14.04
CA GLU A 37 13.08 -17.48 13.51
C GLU A 37 12.32 -16.91 14.70
N GLU A 38 12.66 -15.67 15.10
CA GLU A 38 11.79 -14.86 15.94
C GLU A 38 10.45 -14.82 15.17
N GLU A 39 9.46 -15.58 15.66
CA GLU A 39 8.10 -15.52 15.13
C GLU A 39 7.66 -14.06 15.19
N GLU A 40 7.70 -13.36 14.05
CA GLU A 40 7.10 -12.04 13.95
C GLU A 40 5.64 -12.18 14.37
N PRO A 41 5.14 -11.31 15.26
CA PRO A 41 3.76 -11.37 15.68
C PRO A 41 2.86 -11.28 14.44
N GLU A 42 1.95 -12.25 14.28
CA GLU A 42 1.04 -12.29 13.14
C GLU A 42 0.33 -10.94 12.96
N ASP A 43 0.30 -10.43 11.72
CA ASP A 43 -0.43 -9.21 11.41
C ASP A 43 -1.93 -9.42 11.65
N ARG A 44 -2.48 -8.72 12.65
CA ARG A 44 -3.89 -8.77 13.04
C ARG A 44 -4.78 -7.88 12.18
N HIS A 45 -4.19 -7.00 11.35
CA HIS A 45 -4.92 -6.07 10.49
C HIS A 45 -5.90 -6.78 9.55
N PRO A 46 -5.58 -7.90 8.86
CA PRO A 46 -6.51 -8.61 7.98
C PRO A 46 -7.79 -9.04 8.71
N ALA A 47 -7.66 -9.68 9.87
CA ALA A 47 -8.80 -10.13 10.68
C ALA A 47 -9.67 -8.96 11.17
N ILE A 48 -9.04 -7.88 11.63
CA ILE A 48 -9.74 -6.66 12.08
C ILE A 48 -10.50 -6.02 10.91
N ARG A 49 -9.91 -6.03 9.72
CA ARG A 49 -10.49 -5.44 8.51
C ARG A 49 -11.75 -6.20 8.10
N GLU A 50 -11.69 -7.52 8.05
CA GLU A 50 -12.85 -8.38 7.74
C GLU A 50 -13.98 -8.15 8.75
N ALA A 51 -13.67 -8.15 10.05
CA ALA A 51 -14.64 -7.86 11.10
C ALA A 51 -15.25 -6.45 10.98
N CYS A 52 -14.53 -5.48 10.41
CA CYS A 52 -15.03 -4.14 10.17
C CYS A 52 -15.94 -4.03 8.94
N GLN A 53 -15.81 -4.90 7.93
CA GLN A 53 -16.67 -4.89 6.73
C GLN A 53 -18.15 -5.10 7.08
N GLU A 54 -18.44 -5.95 8.06
CA GLU A 54 -19.81 -6.23 8.52
C GLU A 54 -20.34 -5.18 9.52
N SER A 55 -19.48 -4.26 9.97
CA SER A 55 -19.88 -3.22 10.92
C SER A 55 -20.84 -2.22 10.27
N LYS A 56 -21.69 -1.60 11.10
CA LYS A 56 -22.58 -0.52 10.66
C LYS A 56 -21.84 0.65 9.99
N GLN A 57 -20.54 0.82 10.28
CA GLN A 57 -19.72 1.89 9.71
C GLN A 57 -19.24 1.58 8.29
N CYS A 58 -19.14 0.31 7.90
CA CYS A 58 -18.56 -0.09 6.59
C CYS A 58 -19.52 -0.91 5.72
N ALA A 59 -20.60 -1.47 6.28
CA ALA A 59 -21.47 -2.41 5.56
C ALA A 59 -22.05 -1.84 4.26
N SER A 60 -22.58 -0.61 4.29
CA SER A 60 -23.12 0.04 3.08
C SER A 60 -22.03 0.32 2.05
N ALA A 61 -20.89 0.90 2.45
CA ALA A 61 -19.78 1.16 1.54
C ALA A 61 -19.22 -0.14 0.93
N THR A 62 -19.10 -1.20 1.74
CA THR A 62 -18.69 -2.53 1.29
C THR A 62 -19.67 -3.10 0.26
N GLN A 63 -20.98 -2.96 0.46
CA GLN A 63 -21.98 -3.41 -0.50
C GLN A 63 -21.91 -2.62 -1.81
N HIS A 64 -21.77 -1.30 -1.76
CA HIS A 64 -21.63 -0.48 -2.96
C HIS A 64 -20.38 -0.82 -3.75
N PHE A 65 -19.24 -1.01 -3.07
CA PHE A 65 -17.99 -1.40 -3.71
C PHE A 65 -18.08 -2.79 -4.36
N LYS A 66 -18.69 -3.77 -3.68
CA LYS A 66 -18.93 -5.11 -4.25
C LYS A 66 -19.81 -5.04 -5.49
N HIS A 67 -20.91 -4.27 -5.42
CA HIS A 67 -21.81 -4.12 -6.56
C HIS A 67 -21.15 -3.40 -7.75
N CYS A 68 -20.33 -2.37 -7.49
CA CYS A 68 -19.55 -1.72 -8.53
C CYS A 68 -18.58 -2.70 -9.19
N GLN A 69 -17.82 -3.47 -8.40
CA GLN A 69 -16.89 -4.46 -8.94
C GLN A 69 -17.60 -5.48 -9.82
N GLU A 70 -18.68 -6.08 -9.34
CA GLU A 70 -19.48 -7.04 -10.10
C GLU A 70 -19.91 -6.45 -11.46
N LYS A 71 -20.38 -5.20 -11.46
CA LYS A 71 -20.82 -4.51 -12.68
C LYS A 71 -19.68 -4.18 -13.65
N VAL A 72 -18.54 -3.70 -13.13
CA VAL A 72 -17.36 -3.36 -13.93
C VAL A 72 -16.72 -4.63 -14.51
N GLU A 73 -16.60 -5.68 -13.72
CA GLU A 73 -16.05 -6.99 -14.13
C GLU A 73 -16.96 -7.69 -15.15
N ALA A 74 -18.29 -7.54 -15.01
CA ALA A 74 -19.26 -8.03 -15.98
C ALA A 74 -19.28 -7.22 -17.30
N GLY A 75 -18.58 -6.07 -17.36
CA GLY A 75 -18.65 -5.15 -18.50
C GLY A 75 -19.99 -4.43 -18.64
N GLU A 76 -20.81 -4.45 -17.59
CA GLU A 76 -22.09 -3.74 -17.48
C GLU A 76 -21.91 -2.31 -16.97
N GLY A 77 -20.69 -1.94 -16.59
CA GLY A 77 -20.32 -0.59 -16.20
C GLY A 77 -20.37 0.39 -17.38
N ALA A 78 -20.50 1.68 -17.07
CA ALA A 78 -20.33 2.73 -18.06
C ALA A 78 -18.91 2.70 -18.64
N LYS A 79 -18.73 3.25 -19.84
CA LYS A 79 -17.41 3.28 -20.50
C LYS A 79 -16.41 4.05 -19.62
N GLY A 80 -15.39 3.35 -19.12
CA GLY A 80 -14.38 3.91 -18.23
C GLY A 80 -14.83 4.03 -16.77
N GLU A 81 -15.92 3.36 -16.39
CA GLU A 81 -16.33 3.25 -15.00
C GLU A 81 -15.26 2.50 -14.18
N THR A 82 -14.94 3.05 -13.01
CA THR A 82 -14.02 2.46 -12.03
C THR A 82 -14.67 2.58 -10.65
N CYS A 83 -14.31 1.70 -9.71
CA CYS A 83 -14.89 1.69 -8.37
C CYS A 83 -14.13 2.58 -7.37
N VAL A 84 -13.44 3.61 -7.85
CA VAL A 84 -12.62 4.51 -7.02
C VAL A 84 -13.49 5.42 -6.14
N GLU A 85 -14.69 5.77 -6.61
CA GLU A 85 -15.62 6.58 -5.82
C GLU A 85 -16.12 5.79 -4.59
N GLU A 86 -16.47 4.52 -4.78
CA GLU A 86 -16.90 3.59 -3.72
C GLU A 86 -15.76 3.27 -2.74
N LEU A 87 -14.52 3.29 -3.23
CA LEU A 87 -13.31 3.20 -2.41
C LEU A 87 -13.16 4.42 -1.48
N CYS A 88 -13.25 5.63 -2.05
CA CYS A 88 -12.97 6.89 -1.34
C CYS A 88 -14.08 7.37 -0.41
N THR A 89 -15.33 7.01 -0.71
CA THR A 89 -16.50 7.34 0.12
C THR A 89 -16.49 6.66 1.50
N SER A 90 -15.66 5.62 1.69
CA SER A 90 -15.58 4.83 2.94
C SER A 90 -14.74 5.45 4.08
N GLY A 91 -14.05 6.59 3.87
CA GLY A 91 -13.47 7.32 5.01
C GLY A 91 -12.26 8.23 4.81
N ILE A 92 -12.04 8.85 3.65
CA ILE A 92 -10.85 9.71 3.42
C ILE A 92 -11.12 11.22 3.58
N THR A 93 -12.19 11.63 4.26
CA THR A 93 -12.39 13.05 4.59
C THR A 93 -11.57 13.47 5.82
N GLY A 94 -10.25 13.53 5.63
CA GLY A 94 -9.29 14.09 6.60
C GLY A 94 -7.93 13.40 6.52
N SER A 95 -6.93 14.12 6.01
CA SER A 95 -5.50 13.73 5.91
C SER A 95 -5.18 12.52 5.02
N VAL A 96 -4.78 12.80 3.77
CA VAL A 96 -3.99 11.87 2.98
C VAL A 96 -2.56 11.86 3.53
N ASP A 97 -2.14 10.76 4.13
CA ASP A 97 -0.73 10.53 4.46
C ASP A 97 0.00 10.03 3.20
N PRO A 98 1.03 10.74 2.70
CA PRO A 98 1.74 10.36 1.47
C PRO A 98 2.64 9.13 1.62
N LEU A 99 2.60 8.41 2.75
CA LEU A 99 3.59 7.39 3.12
C LEU A 99 3.06 5.95 3.20
N THR A 100 1.76 5.69 3.03
CA THR A 100 1.25 4.30 3.12
C THR A 100 1.23 3.62 1.76
N LEU A 101 2.39 3.14 1.32
CA LEU A 101 2.55 2.23 0.19
C LEU A 101 2.21 0.77 0.60
N SER A 102 1.03 0.58 1.19
CA SER A 102 0.48 -0.75 1.50
C SER A 102 -0.75 -0.95 0.63
N PRO A 103 -1.05 -2.16 0.11
CA PRO A 103 -2.24 -2.38 -0.69
C PRO A 103 -3.48 -1.89 0.08
N ILE A 104 -4.06 -0.78 -0.37
CA ILE A 104 -5.28 -0.19 0.17
C ILE A 104 -6.39 -1.21 -0.10
N GLN A 105 -6.66 -2.15 0.82
CA GLN A 105 -7.83 -2.99 0.62
C GLN A 105 -9.09 -2.13 0.79
N PRO A 106 -10.07 -2.25 -0.11
CA PRO A 106 -10.65 -1.06 -0.71
C PRO A 106 -12.04 -0.67 -0.16
N ASN A 107 -12.39 -1.07 1.06
CA ASN A 107 -13.79 -1.00 1.49
C ASN A 107 -14.00 -0.87 3.01
N TYR A 108 -12.97 -0.51 3.77
CA TYR A 108 -13.06 -0.48 5.23
C TYR A 108 -12.75 0.90 5.78
N SER A 109 -13.56 1.34 6.74
CA SER A 109 -13.37 2.62 7.39
C SER A 109 -12.23 2.54 8.41
N PRO A 110 -11.21 3.42 8.34
CA PRO A 110 -10.18 3.50 9.37
C PRO A 110 -10.76 3.80 10.76
N LYS A 111 -11.95 4.42 10.81
CA LYS A 111 -12.69 4.68 12.05
C LYS A 111 -13.08 3.40 12.81
N CYS A 112 -13.23 2.27 12.12
CA CYS A 112 -13.52 0.98 12.75
C CYS A 112 -12.24 0.23 13.12
N ALA A 113 -11.26 0.19 12.21
CA ALA A 113 -10.09 -0.68 12.34
C ALA A 113 -8.98 -0.09 13.21
N ALA A 114 -8.69 1.20 13.09
CA ALA A 114 -7.61 1.86 13.85
C ALA A 114 -7.71 1.64 15.36
N PRO A 115 -8.85 1.90 16.05
CA PRO A 115 -8.91 1.71 17.50
C PRO A 115 -8.72 0.26 17.94
N LYS A 116 -9.09 -0.72 17.09
CA LYS A 116 -8.88 -2.15 17.37
C LYS A 116 -7.43 -2.54 17.15
N LEU A 117 -6.82 -2.09 16.05
CA LEU A 117 -5.43 -2.40 15.72
C LEU A 117 -4.48 -1.84 16.80
N PHE A 118 -4.64 -0.57 17.18
CA PHE A 118 -3.81 0.04 18.23
C PHE A 118 -4.13 -0.49 19.65
N ALA A 119 -5.20 -1.25 19.84
CA ALA A 119 -5.43 -1.95 21.10
C ALA A 119 -4.59 -3.23 21.23
N GLU A 120 -4.26 -3.87 20.11
CA GLU A 120 -3.48 -5.12 20.05
C GLU A 120 -1.96 -4.87 20.00
N LEU A 121 -1.51 -3.70 19.52
CA LEU A 121 -0.10 -3.32 19.40
C LEU A 121 0.52 -2.73 20.69
N LYS A 122 0.00 -3.08 21.87
CA LYS A 122 0.43 -2.54 23.17
C LYS A 122 1.46 -3.40 23.87
#